data_AF-A0A644TXH2-F1
#
_entry.id   AF-A0A644TXH2-F1
#
_cell.length_a   1.000
_cell.length_b   1.000
_cell.length_c   1.000
_cell.angle_alpha   90.00
_cell.angle_beta   90.00
_cell.angle_gamma   90.00
#
_symmetry.space_group_name_H-M   'P 1'
#
loop_
_entity.id
_entity.type
_entity.pdbx_description
1 polymer ?
#
loop_
_entity_poly.entity_id
_entity_poly.type
_entity_poly.pdbx_seq_one_letter_code
_entity_poly.pdbx_strand_id
1 'polypeptide(L)'
;MRDERHLYLILHPNHSLIASQLGPEQFLRHYVQGSTRYFEGRLLFVEVDPDFRHEYFDIDKAYAELVPHEDGRPKATKFIKSYRTLEHMDFAALGKLYMGNSLGDYVELESAEYDPNKDHEEFRIMLEINPVKFIVLTRYNFREFGTYIADPANSKGAPKSFFSELEFSTEEFLKEYAENPLIRCYVPGIHPARLRNAILEVKQTPGKQVKGISLDCPVDRISYKHLRDGFMFASPAGCKYYPLLGLDEVERRFYRFWKTM
;
A
#
# COMPACT_ATOMS: atom_id res chain seq x y z
N MET A 1 25.52 16.21 9.26
CA MET A 1 25.16 16.73 7.92
C MET A 1 24.77 15.65 6.92
N ARG A 2 25.27 14.39 6.99
CA ARG A 2 24.62 13.25 6.30
C ARG A 2 23.35 12.76 7.01
N ASP A 3 23.31 12.85 8.34
CA ASP A 3 22.18 12.42 9.18
C ASP A 3 20.90 13.28 9.10
N GLU A 4 20.81 14.23 8.17
CA GLU A 4 19.66 15.14 8.03
C GLU A 4 18.96 15.01 6.68
N ARG A 5 19.24 13.95 5.90
CA ARG A 5 18.63 13.75 4.59
C ARG A 5 17.92 12.41 4.54
N HIS A 6 16.65 12.45 4.20
CA HIS A 6 15.79 11.29 4.06
C HIS A 6 15.25 11.22 2.64
N LEU A 7 15.06 9.99 2.15
CA LEU A 7 14.28 9.72 0.95
C LEU A 7 13.01 8.98 1.34
N TYR A 8 11.89 9.44 0.79
CA TYR A 8 10.58 8.83 0.98
C TYR A 8 9.96 8.55 -0.37
N LEU A 9 9.57 7.29 -0.58
CA LEU A 9 8.71 6.90 -1.68
C LEU A 9 7.27 6.89 -1.17
N ILE A 10 6.48 7.89 -1.57
CA ILE A 10 5.05 7.92 -1.33
C ILE A 10 4.40 6.88 -2.25
N LEU A 11 3.58 6.01 -1.68
CA LEU A 11 2.83 4.95 -2.36
C LEU A 11 1.35 5.31 -2.53
N HIS A 12 0.85 6.23 -1.69
CA HIS A 12 -0.47 6.84 -1.82
C HIS A 12 -0.43 8.22 -1.14
N PRO A 13 -0.99 9.29 -1.74
CA PRO A 13 -1.84 9.28 -2.95
C PRO A 13 -1.11 9.51 -4.29
N ASN A 14 0.08 10.14 -4.28
CA ASN A 14 0.67 10.75 -5.48
C ASN A 14 1.94 10.06 -6.02
N HIS A 15 2.27 8.87 -5.51
CA HIS A 15 3.28 7.95 -6.06
C HIS A 15 4.64 8.62 -6.34
N SER A 16 5.14 9.44 -5.41
CA SER A 16 6.30 10.32 -5.62
C SER A 16 7.52 9.94 -4.80
N LEU A 17 8.72 10.12 -5.36
CA LEU A 17 10.00 10.04 -4.65
C LEU A 17 10.42 11.45 -4.22
N ILE A 18 10.70 11.60 -2.93
CA ILE A 18 10.89 12.91 -2.29
C ILE A 18 12.10 12.87 -1.37
N ALA A 19 12.93 13.92 -1.46
CA ALA A 19 13.95 14.20 -0.46
C ALA A 19 13.39 15.12 0.64
N SER A 20 13.77 14.88 1.88
CA SER A 20 13.32 15.63 3.05
C SER A 20 14.42 15.80 4.09
N GLN A 21 14.36 16.89 4.86
CA GLN A 21 15.14 17.04 6.10
C GLN A 21 14.37 16.62 7.35
N LEU A 22 13.13 16.16 7.20
CA LEU A 22 12.28 15.70 8.30
C LEU A 22 12.38 14.19 8.42
N GLY A 23 12.45 13.69 9.66
CA GLY A 23 12.23 12.28 9.94
C GLY A 23 10.78 11.85 9.66
N PRO A 24 10.48 10.54 9.69
CA PRO A 24 9.22 10.00 9.15
C PRO A 24 7.96 10.55 9.82
N GLU A 25 7.95 10.71 11.15
CA GLU A 25 6.83 11.30 11.88
C GLU A 25 6.55 12.75 11.46
N GLN A 26 7.61 13.56 11.38
CA GLN A 26 7.50 14.98 11.00
C GLN A 26 7.14 15.12 9.52
N PHE A 27 7.68 14.27 8.65
CA PHE A 27 7.36 14.21 7.24
C PHE A 27 5.87 13.89 7.01
N LEU A 28 5.36 12.87 7.70
CA LEU A 28 3.95 12.51 7.65
C LEU A 28 3.05 13.67 8.08
N ARG A 29 3.33 14.29 9.24
CA ARG A 29 2.55 15.44 9.74
C ARG A 29 2.57 16.61 8.77
N HIS A 30 3.72 16.90 8.16
CA HIS A 30 3.81 17.95 7.14
C HIS A 30 2.85 17.70 5.97
N TYR A 31 2.70 16.44 5.54
CA TYR A 31 1.81 16.06 4.45
C TYR A 31 0.33 16.18 4.81
N VAL A 32 -0.09 15.62 5.96
CA VAL A 32 -1.52 15.49 6.30
C VAL A 32 -2.08 16.66 7.10
N GLN A 33 -1.28 17.31 7.95
CA GLN A 33 -1.72 18.48 8.74
C GLN A 33 -1.24 19.81 8.13
N GLY A 34 -0.05 19.82 7.53
CA GLY A 34 0.62 21.04 7.08
C GLY A 34 0.24 21.52 5.68
N SER A 35 -0.49 20.72 4.90
CA SER A 35 -0.88 21.07 3.53
C SER A 35 -2.40 21.21 3.42
N THR A 36 -2.87 22.27 2.75
CA THR A 36 -4.29 22.43 2.37
C THR A 36 -4.76 21.43 1.31
N ARG A 37 -3.94 20.43 0.97
CA ARG A 37 -4.05 19.63 -0.25
C ARG A 37 -4.57 18.20 -0.02
N TYR A 38 -4.54 17.68 1.21
CA TYR A 38 -4.92 16.28 1.49
C TYR A 38 -5.44 16.09 2.92
N PHE A 39 -6.63 16.63 3.20
CA PHE A 39 -7.20 16.75 4.55
C PHE A 39 -7.90 15.48 5.08
N GLU A 40 -8.41 14.59 4.21
CA GLU A 40 -9.22 13.43 4.63
C GLU A 40 -8.58 12.06 4.29
N GLY A 41 -7.35 12.05 3.80
CA GLY A 41 -6.77 10.82 3.25
C GLY A 41 -5.65 10.22 4.10
N ARG A 42 -5.24 9.00 3.72
CA ARG A 42 -4.11 8.29 4.33
C ARG A 42 -2.83 8.57 3.60
N LEU A 43 -1.72 8.66 4.32
CA LEU A 43 -0.40 8.69 3.69
C LEU A 43 0.22 7.30 3.83
N LEU A 44 0.47 6.64 2.70
CA LEU A 44 1.30 5.43 2.65
C LEU A 44 2.64 5.80 2.04
N PHE A 45 3.73 5.59 2.76
CA PHE A 45 5.07 5.82 2.24
C PHE A 45 6.08 4.87 2.86
N VAL A 46 7.17 4.62 2.15
CA VAL A 46 8.28 3.79 2.62
C VAL A 46 9.55 4.63 2.64
N GLU A 47 10.37 4.41 3.66
CA GLU A 47 11.74 4.93 3.69
C GLU A 47 12.55 4.34 2.54
N VAL A 48 13.44 5.14 1.99
CA VAL A 48 14.42 4.71 0.99
C VAL A 48 15.80 5.05 1.54
N ASP A 49 16.75 4.13 1.37
CA ASP A 49 18.16 4.34 1.68
C ASP A 49 18.62 5.69 1.10
N PRO A 50 19.10 6.66 1.93
CA PRO A 50 19.56 7.96 1.45
C PRO A 50 20.67 7.89 0.40
N ASP A 51 21.42 6.79 0.35
CA ASP A 51 22.50 6.54 -0.62
C ASP A 51 21.99 5.88 -1.92
N PHE A 52 20.71 5.50 -2.00
CA PHE A 52 20.11 4.96 -3.22
C PHE A 52 20.28 5.89 -4.41
N ARG A 53 20.70 5.35 -5.56
CA ARG A 53 20.83 6.06 -6.83
C ARG A 53 20.31 5.19 -7.96
N HIS A 54 19.68 5.83 -8.93
CA HIS A 54 19.20 5.19 -10.17
C HIS A 54 19.14 6.27 -11.25
N GLU A 55 19.48 5.94 -12.51
CA GLU A 55 19.56 6.90 -13.63
C GLU A 55 18.28 7.71 -13.87
N TYR A 56 17.14 7.11 -13.50
CA TYR A 56 15.81 7.74 -13.63
C TYR A 56 15.57 8.89 -12.62
N PHE A 57 16.33 8.95 -11.53
CA PHE A 57 16.14 9.89 -10.43
C PHE A 57 17.33 10.84 -10.27
N ASP A 58 17.07 12.15 -10.37
CA ASP A 58 18.07 13.19 -10.15
C ASP A 58 18.20 13.53 -8.64
N ILE A 59 18.61 12.54 -7.86
CA ILE A 59 18.65 12.61 -6.38
C ILE A 59 19.71 13.60 -5.90
N ASP A 60 20.89 13.62 -6.53
CA ASP A 60 21.98 14.50 -6.11
C ASP A 60 21.63 15.98 -6.32
N LYS A 61 20.94 16.32 -7.42
CA LYS A 61 20.40 17.66 -7.61
C LYS A 61 19.35 18.00 -6.56
N ALA A 62 18.43 17.09 -6.27
CA ALA A 62 17.42 17.31 -5.23
C ALA A 62 18.07 17.55 -3.85
N TYR A 63 19.13 16.82 -3.51
CA TYR A 63 19.91 17.03 -2.29
C TYR A 63 20.69 18.35 -2.28
N ALA A 64 21.24 18.78 -3.41
CA ALA A 64 21.89 20.09 -3.49
C ALA A 64 20.89 21.25 -3.25
N GLU A 65 19.64 21.05 -3.64
CA GLU A 65 18.54 22.00 -3.45
C GLU A 65 17.75 21.78 -2.15
N LEU A 66 18.13 20.78 -1.34
CA LEU A 66 17.52 20.46 -0.04
C LEU A 66 18.17 21.32 1.05
N VAL A 67 17.92 22.62 0.97
CA VAL A 67 18.45 23.63 1.90
C VAL A 67 17.35 24.14 2.84
N PRO A 68 17.64 24.36 4.14
CA PRO A 68 16.72 24.99 5.07
C PRO A 68 16.19 26.33 4.55
N HIS A 69 15.02 26.72 5.05
CA HIS A 69 14.47 28.05 4.80
C HIS A 69 15.35 29.15 5.43
N GLU A 70 15.19 30.40 4.99
CA GLU A 70 15.95 31.55 5.52
C GLU A 70 15.80 31.72 7.03
N ASP A 71 14.66 31.29 7.59
CA ASP A 71 14.36 31.29 9.02
C ASP A 71 14.93 30.09 9.79
N GLY A 72 15.73 29.24 9.12
CA GLY A 72 16.37 28.06 9.69
C GLY A 72 15.47 26.82 9.76
N ARG A 73 14.19 26.90 9.38
CA ARG A 73 13.31 25.73 9.39
C ARG A 73 13.77 24.69 8.35
N PRO A 74 13.73 23.38 8.68
CA PRO A 74 14.11 22.33 7.75
C PRO A 74 13.20 22.32 6.51
N LYS A 75 13.79 21.98 5.36
CA LYS A 75 13.05 21.78 4.12
C LYS A 75 12.26 20.48 4.18
N ALA A 76 10.95 20.60 4.31
CA ALA A 76 10.07 19.45 4.49
C ALA A 76 9.98 18.53 3.26
N THR A 77 9.98 19.10 2.05
CA THR A 77 9.86 18.32 0.83
C THR A 77 10.64 18.93 -0.32
N LYS A 78 11.35 18.09 -1.06
CA LYS A 78 11.86 18.35 -2.39
C LYS A 78 11.51 17.16 -3.29
N PHE A 79 10.59 17.38 -4.22
CA PHE A 79 10.17 16.35 -5.17
C PHE A 79 11.31 16.02 -6.15
N ILE A 80 11.63 14.73 -6.28
CA ILE A 80 12.59 14.22 -7.26
C ILE A 80 11.83 13.78 -8.51
N LYS A 81 10.76 12.99 -8.33
CA LYS A 81 9.93 12.47 -9.42
C LYS A 81 8.55 12.06 -8.92
N SER A 82 7.54 12.13 -9.79
CA SER A 82 6.16 11.76 -9.47
C SER A 82 5.51 10.79 -10.46
N TYR A 83 6.28 10.30 -11.44
CA TYR A 83 5.79 9.38 -12.46
C TYR A 83 6.67 8.14 -12.49
N ARG A 84 6.04 6.95 -12.60
CA ARG A 84 6.69 5.63 -12.66
C ARG A 84 7.77 5.39 -11.59
N THR A 85 7.66 6.04 -10.44
CA THR A 85 8.68 5.99 -9.39
C THR A 85 8.91 4.57 -8.91
N LEU A 86 7.84 3.84 -8.57
CA LEU A 86 7.93 2.47 -8.09
C LEU A 86 8.67 1.53 -9.06
N GLU A 87 8.46 1.67 -10.37
CA GLU A 87 9.10 0.83 -11.39
C GLU A 87 10.63 0.93 -11.37
N HIS A 88 11.18 2.07 -10.95
CA HIS A 88 12.61 2.35 -10.91
C HIS A 88 13.24 2.15 -9.52
N MET A 89 12.50 1.63 -8.54
CA MET A 89 13.01 1.36 -7.19
C MET A 89 13.65 -0.01 -7.07
N ASP A 90 14.82 -0.10 -6.42
CA ASP A 90 15.31 -1.38 -5.90
C ASP A 90 14.64 -1.67 -4.56
N PHE A 91 14.03 -2.85 -4.42
CA PHE A 91 13.38 -3.26 -3.18
C PHE A 91 14.38 -3.43 -2.03
N ALA A 92 15.65 -3.69 -2.31
CA ALA A 92 16.70 -3.74 -1.29
C ALA A 92 16.90 -2.38 -0.60
N ALA A 93 16.71 -1.27 -1.32
CA ALA A 93 16.83 0.09 -0.78
C ALA A 93 15.63 0.52 0.07
N LEU A 94 14.54 -0.25 0.11
CA LEU A 94 13.35 0.10 0.88
C LEU A 94 13.54 -0.20 2.37
N GLY A 95 13.30 0.78 3.22
CA GLY A 95 13.32 0.68 4.68
C GLY A 95 11.94 0.33 5.24
N LYS A 96 11.59 0.97 6.36
CA LYS A 96 10.29 0.81 7.02
C LYS A 96 9.16 1.40 6.18
N LEU A 97 8.00 0.75 6.23
CA LEU A 97 6.76 1.22 5.62
C LEU A 97 5.91 1.91 6.68
N TYR A 98 5.30 3.03 6.34
CA TYR A 98 4.49 3.85 7.23
C TYR A 98 3.08 4.00 6.68
N MET A 99 2.10 3.76 7.55
CA MET A 99 0.69 3.98 7.28
C MET A 99 0.15 5.06 8.21
N GLY A 100 -0.08 6.25 7.65
CA GLY A 100 -0.56 7.43 8.35
C GLY A 100 -2.05 7.69 8.18
N ASN A 101 -2.69 8.20 9.22
CA ASN A 101 -4.04 8.76 9.17
C ASN A 101 -4.00 10.29 8.93
N SER A 102 -5.17 10.90 8.73
CA SER A 102 -5.31 12.35 8.54
C SER A 102 -4.94 13.19 9.77
N LEU A 103 -4.89 12.57 10.96
CA LEU A 103 -4.53 13.23 12.20
C LEU A 103 -3.02 13.27 12.45
N GLY A 104 -2.21 12.71 11.56
CA GLY A 104 -0.76 12.71 11.72
C GLY A 104 -0.23 11.60 12.64
N ASP A 105 -1.07 10.61 12.98
CA ASP A 105 -0.66 9.39 13.67
C ASP A 105 -0.43 8.26 12.67
N TYR A 106 0.35 7.26 13.05
CA TYR A 106 0.80 6.23 12.12
C TYR A 106 1.07 4.89 12.78
N VAL A 107 1.20 3.86 11.93
CA VAL A 107 1.85 2.58 12.25
C VAL A 107 3.08 2.44 11.36
N GLU A 108 4.19 2.02 11.96
CA GLU A 108 5.41 1.62 11.24
C GLU A 108 5.43 0.10 11.07
N LEU A 109 5.81 -0.39 9.90
CA LEU A 109 5.92 -1.80 9.56
C LEU A 109 7.34 -2.09 9.06
N GLU A 110 7.94 -3.14 9.60
CA GLU A 110 9.24 -3.65 9.14
C GLU A 110 9.02 -4.77 8.13
N SER A 111 9.94 -4.92 7.17
CA SER A 111 9.83 -6.01 6.20
C SER A 111 10.14 -7.36 6.84
N ALA A 112 9.46 -8.41 6.39
CA ALA A 112 9.70 -9.78 6.81
C ALA A 112 9.59 -10.74 5.63
N GLU A 113 10.04 -11.99 5.84
CA GLU A 113 9.78 -13.07 4.89
C GLU A 113 8.29 -13.43 4.88
N TYR A 114 7.73 -13.63 3.68
CA TYR A 114 6.35 -14.08 3.51
C TYR A 114 6.28 -15.61 3.50
N ASP A 115 5.41 -16.19 4.33
CA ASP A 115 5.14 -17.62 4.35
C ASP A 115 3.87 -17.93 3.53
N PRO A 116 4.01 -18.51 2.31
CA PRO A 116 2.87 -18.77 1.45
C PRO A 116 1.94 -19.89 1.96
N ASN A 117 2.36 -20.65 2.98
CA ASN A 117 1.58 -21.77 3.48
C ASN A 117 0.61 -21.39 4.61
N LYS A 118 0.63 -20.13 5.08
CA LYS A 118 -0.21 -19.68 6.19
C LYS A 118 -1.68 -19.52 5.85
N ASP A 119 -2.00 -19.32 4.57
CA ASP A 119 -3.33 -18.92 4.16
C ASP A 119 -3.98 -19.97 3.24
N HIS A 120 -5.10 -20.52 3.72
CA HIS A 120 -5.86 -21.57 3.07
C HIS A 120 -7.18 -21.08 2.45
N GLU A 121 -7.42 -19.76 2.39
CA GLU A 121 -8.62 -19.23 1.75
C GLU A 121 -8.65 -19.55 0.25
N GLU A 122 -9.83 -19.93 -0.25
CA GLU A 122 -10.03 -20.21 -1.67
C GLU A 122 -9.94 -18.93 -2.52
N PHE A 123 -10.45 -17.82 -1.98
CA PHE A 123 -10.38 -16.51 -2.62
C PHE A 123 -9.88 -15.44 -1.68
N ARG A 124 -9.19 -14.48 -2.27
CA ARG A 124 -8.70 -13.26 -1.63
C ARG A 124 -9.19 -12.06 -2.40
N ILE A 125 -9.26 -10.94 -1.71
CA ILE A 125 -9.61 -9.65 -2.32
C ILE A 125 -8.37 -8.75 -2.25
N MET A 126 -7.69 -8.64 -3.38
CA MET A 126 -6.48 -7.84 -3.54
C MET A 126 -6.83 -6.37 -3.75
N LEU A 127 -6.09 -5.51 -3.06
CA LEU A 127 -6.14 -4.06 -3.12
C LEU A 127 -4.90 -3.58 -3.87
N GLU A 128 -5.00 -3.37 -5.18
CA GLU A 128 -3.91 -2.80 -5.97
C GLU A 128 -3.83 -1.29 -5.70
N ILE A 129 -2.66 -0.79 -5.26
CA ILE A 129 -2.51 0.59 -4.75
C ILE A 129 -1.64 1.44 -5.68
N ASN A 130 -0.49 0.91 -6.14
CA ASN A 130 0.46 1.63 -6.99
C ASN A 130 1.20 0.66 -7.91
N PRO A 131 1.37 0.94 -9.23
CA PRO A 131 0.88 2.11 -9.94
C PRO A 131 -0.56 1.98 -10.43
N VAL A 132 -1.04 0.75 -10.54
CA VAL A 132 -2.40 0.42 -10.99
C VAL A 132 -3.33 0.35 -9.76
N LYS A 133 -4.56 0.84 -9.91
CA LYS A 133 -5.58 0.85 -8.84
C LYS A 133 -6.80 0.05 -9.25
N PHE A 134 -7.00 -1.08 -8.60
CA PHE A 134 -8.17 -1.94 -8.74
C PHE A 134 -8.44 -2.66 -7.42
N ILE A 135 -9.67 -3.15 -7.27
CA ILE A 135 -9.96 -4.22 -6.31
C ILE A 135 -10.25 -5.47 -7.10
N VAL A 136 -9.58 -6.57 -6.75
CA VAL A 136 -9.58 -7.79 -7.54
C VAL A 136 -9.86 -9.01 -6.66
N LEU A 137 -10.81 -9.85 -7.08
CA LEU A 137 -11.00 -11.18 -6.53
C LEU A 137 -10.03 -12.15 -7.20
N THR A 138 -9.29 -12.93 -6.43
CA THR A 138 -8.38 -13.93 -6.98
C THR A 138 -8.29 -15.19 -6.15
N ARG A 139 -7.93 -16.30 -6.79
CA ARG A 139 -7.54 -17.56 -6.12
C ARG A 139 -6.07 -17.59 -5.72
N TYR A 140 -5.25 -16.73 -6.31
CA TYR A 140 -3.83 -16.65 -5.99
C TYR A 140 -3.62 -16.22 -4.55
N ASN A 141 -2.67 -16.84 -3.86
CA ASN A 141 -2.18 -16.28 -2.60
C ASN A 141 -1.43 -14.95 -2.82
N PHE A 142 -1.08 -14.28 -1.73
CA PHE A 142 -0.51 -12.93 -1.77
C PHE A 142 0.78 -12.85 -2.61
N ARG A 143 1.63 -13.89 -2.56
CA ARG A 143 2.86 -14.00 -3.36
C ARG A 143 2.59 -14.36 -4.82
N GLU A 144 1.71 -15.34 -5.05
CA GLU A 144 1.31 -15.75 -6.40
C GLU A 144 0.67 -14.61 -7.19
N PHE A 145 -0.16 -13.80 -6.52
CA PHE A 145 -0.75 -12.61 -7.13
C PHE A 145 0.34 -11.59 -7.48
N GLY A 146 1.34 -11.41 -6.61
CA GLY A 146 2.51 -10.59 -6.90
C GLY A 146 3.25 -11.02 -8.16
N THR A 147 3.52 -12.32 -8.31
CA THR A 147 4.12 -12.87 -9.54
C THR A 147 3.22 -12.64 -10.75
N TYR A 148 1.92 -12.89 -10.62
CA TYR A 148 0.94 -12.72 -11.70
C TYR A 148 0.82 -11.27 -12.18
N ILE A 149 0.71 -10.30 -11.25
CA ILE A 149 0.49 -8.89 -11.60
C ILE A 149 1.78 -8.19 -12.06
N ALA A 150 2.94 -8.74 -11.70
CA ALA A 150 4.23 -8.25 -12.15
C ALA A 150 4.76 -8.93 -13.42
N ASP A 151 4.06 -9.96 -13.93
CA ASP A 151 4.44 -10.65 -15.16
C ASP A 151 4.39 -9.69 -16.36
N PRO A 152 5.50 -9.51 -17.11
CA PRO A 152 5.53 -8.69 -18.32
C PRO A 152 4.53 -9.11 -19.40
N ALA A 153 4.10 -10.38 -19.42
CA ALA A 153 3.06 -10.88 -20.32
C ALA A 153 1.64 -10.48 -19.87
N ASN A 154 1.47 -10.06 -18.61
CA ASN A 154 0.18 -9.61 -18.09
C ASN A 154 -0.06 -8.13 -18.41
N SER A 155 -0.85 -7.87 -19.45
CA SER A 155 -1.20 -6.52 -19.91
C SER A 155 -2.01 -5.67 -18.92
N LYS A 156 -2.53 -6.28 -17.84
CA LYS A 156 -3.31 -5.58 -16.81
C LYS A 156 -2.46 -5.13 -15.63
N GLY A 157 -1.24 -5.65 -15.54
CA GLY A 157 -0.33 -5.41 -14.43
C GLY A 157 0.66 -4.28 -14.71
N ALA A 158 1.71 -4.26 -13.90
CA ALA A 158 2.84 -3.36 -14.07
C ALA A 158 4.14 -4.06 -13.65
N PRO A 159 5.31 -3.69 -14.21
CA PRO A 159 6.57 -4.35 -13.91
C PRO A 159 6.93 -4.38 -12.42
N LYS A 160 6.44 -3.40 -11.65
CA LYS A 160 6.47 -3.41 -10.19
C LYS A 160 5.13 -2.93 -9.66
N SER A 161 4.63 -3.59 -8.64
CA SER A 161 3.33 -3.30 -8.04
C SER A 161 3.42 -3.29 -6.52
N PHE A 162 2.61 -2.45 -5.90
CA PHE A 162 2.40 -2.35 -4.46
C PHE A 162 0.91 -2.54 -4.17
N PHE A 163 0.60 -3.52 -3.33
CA PHE A 163 -0.77 -3.95 -3.06
C PHE A 163 -0.92 -4.50 -1.64
N SER A 164 -2.17 -4.66 -1.22
CA SER A 164 -2.57 -5.24 0.07
C SER A 164 -3.73 -6.23 -0.12
N GLU A 165 -4.23 -6.80 0.96
CA GLU A 165 -5.32 -7.76 0.98
C GLU A 165 -6.38 -7.36 2.01
N LEU A 166 -7.66 -7.40 1.62
CA LEU A 166 -8.77 -7.23 2.55
C LEU A 166 -9.00 -8.50 3.37
N GLU A 167 -9.30 -8.32 4.64
CA GLU A 167 -9.85 -9.37 5.51
C GLU A 167 -11.19 -9.84 4.94
N PHE A 168 -11.22 -11.10 4.50
CA PHE A 168 -12.34 -11.69 3.79
C PHE A 168 -12.30 -13.21 3.90
N SER A 169 -13.38 -13.81 4.41
CA SER A 169 -13.62 -15.25 4.28
C SER A 169 -14.71 -15.49 3.24
N THR A 170 -14.40 -16.35 2.26
CA THR A 170 -15.35 -16.70 1.20
C THR A 170 -16.55 -17.45 1.75
N GLU A 171 -16.30 -18.39 2.68
CA GLU A 171 -17.33 -19.24 3.25
C GLU A 171 -18.32 -18.44 4.09
N GLU A 172 -17.80 -17.61 5.01
CA GLU A 172 -18.61 -16.75 5.87
C GLU A 172 -19.48 -15.79 5.04
N PHE A 173 -18.88 -15.11 4.05
CA PHE A 173 -19.62 -14.21 3.18
C PHE A 173 -20.76 -14.91 2.43
N LEU A 174 -20.51 -16.09 1.85
CA LEU A 174 -21.54 -16.81 1.11
C LEU A 174 -22.66 -17.32 2.02
N LYS A 175 -22.33 -17.75 3.24
CA LYS A 175 -23.30 -18.15 4.26
C LYS A 175 -24.17 -16.97 4.67
N GLU A 176 -23.56 -15.85 5.07
CA GLU A 176 -24.28 -14.63 5.47
C GLU A 176 -25.18 -14.10 4.34
N TYR A 177 -24.68 -14.09 3.10
CA TYR A 177 -25.44 -13.62 1.95
C TYR A 177 -26.65 -14.50 1.63
N ALA A 178 -26.54 -15.83 1.84
CA ALA A 178 -27.65 -16.76 1.64
C ALA A 178 -28.77 -16.55 2.68
N GLU A 179 -28.40 -16.19 3.91
CA GLU A 179 -29.34 -15.86 4.99
C GLU A 179 -29.96 -14.47 4.80
N ASN A 180 -29.16 -13.49 4.36
CA ASN A 180 -29.60 -12.12 4.14
C ASN A 180 -28.89 -11.47 2.92
N PRO A 181 -29.58 -11.28 1.78
CA PRO A 181 -28.97 -10.70 0.59
C PRO A 181 -28.70 -9.17 0.70
N LEU A 182 -29.13 -8.53 1.79
CA LEU A 182 -28.97 -7.10 2.05
C LEU A 182 -27.83 -6.77 3.04
N ILE A 183 -26.94 -7.73 3.32
CA ILE A 183 -25.72 -7.47 4.12
C ILE A 183 -24.88 -6.34 3.52
N ARG A 184 -24.10 -5.67 4.36
CA ARG A 184 -23.07 -4.76 3.87
C ARG A 184 -21.96 -5.58 3.21
N CYS A 185 -21.52 -5.17 2.03
CA CYS A 185 -20.39 -5.84 1.39
C CYS A 185 -19.08 -5.53 2.14
N TYR A 186 -18.21 -6.53 2.23
CA TYR A 186 -16.84 -6.41 2.72
C TYR A 186 -16.02 -5.43 1.86
N VAL A 187 -16.31 -5.37 0.55
CA VAL A 187 -15.64 -4.46 -0.37
C VAL A 187 -16.33 -3.09 -0.36
N PRO A 188 -15.63 -2.00 -0.03
CA PRO A 188 -16.21 -0.66 -0.01
C PRO A 188 -16.84 -0.26 -1.36
N GLY A 189 -18.07 0.25 -1.31
CA GLY A 189 -18.76 0.77 -2.50
C GLY A 189 -19.30 -0.30 -3.46
N ILE A 190 -19.23 -1.58 -3.10
CA ILE A 190 -19.70 -2.69 -3.94
C ILE A 190 -20.96 -3.31 -3.32
N HIS A 191 -21.95 -3.64 -4.14
CA HIS A 191 -23.12 -4.39 -3.68
C HIS A 191 -22.74 -5.87 -3.45
N PRO A 192 -23.17 -6.52 -2.36
CA PRO A 192 -22.77 -7.91 -2.05
C PRO A 192 -23.12 -8.91 -3.17
N ALA A 193 -24.27 -8.74 -3.85
CA ALA A 193 -24.62 -9.55 -5.02
C ALA A 193 -23.54 -9.54 -6.13
N ARG A 194 -22.84 -8.41 -6.34
CA ARG A 194 -21.74 -8.33 -7.31
C ARG A 194 -20.54 -9.17 -6.88
N LEU A 195 -20.20 -9.14 -5.59
CA LEU A 195 -19.13 -9.98 -5.04
C LEU A 195 -19.48 -11.47 -5.15
N ARG A 196 -20.70 -11.86 -4.77
CA ARG A 196 -21.21 -13.24 -4.94
C ARG A 196 -21.14 -13.70 -6.40
N ASN A 197 -21.57 -12.86 -7.34
CA ASN A 197 -21.50 -13.19 -8.77
C ASN A 197 -20.06 -13.30 -9.27
N ALA A 198 -19.14 -12.45 -8.79
CA ALA A 198 -17.73 -12.55 -9.12
C ALA A 198 -17.11 -13.86 -8.62
N ILE A 199 -17.43 -14.28 -7.39
CA ILE A 199 -16.98 -15.56 -6.83
C ILE A 199 -17.45 -16.72 -7.71
N LEU A 200 -18.74 -16.76 -8.04
CA LEU A 200 -19.29 -17.83 -8.88
C LEU A 200 -18.72 -17.83 -10.29
N GLU A 201 -18.52 -16.66 -10.88
CA GLU A 201 -17.91 -16.54 -12.20
C GLU A 201 -16.51 -17.14 -12.22
N VAL A 202 -15.68 -16.86 -11.21
CA VAL A 202 -14.33 -17.45 -11.11
C VAL A 202 -14.41 -18.96 -10.83
N LYS A 203 -15.33 -19.42 -9.97
CA LYS A 203 -15.54 -20.87 -9.72
C LYS A 203 -15.96 -21.64 -10.98
N GLN A 204 -16.83 -21.06 -11.79
CA GLN A 204 -17.50 -21.76 -12.89
C GLN A 204 -16.78 -21.62 -14.23
N THR A 205 -15.85 -20.68 -14.37
CA THR A 205 -15.11 -20.46 -15.63
C THR A 205 -13.78 -21.22 -15.59
N PRO A 206 -13.60 -22.30 -16.40
CA PRO A 206 -12.34 -23.04 -16.43
C PRO A 206 -11.14 -22.15 -16.73
N GLY A 207 -10.07 -22.30 -15.94
CA GLY A 207 -8.82 -21.54 -16.10
C GLY A 207 -8.86 -20.09 -15.59
N LYS A 208 -10.01 -19.59 -15.13
CA LYS A 208 -10.09 -18.24 -14.57
C LYS A 208 -9.60 -18.22 -13.13
N GLN A 209 -8.63 -17.35 -12.84
CA GLN A 209 -8.07 -17.18 -11.49
C GLN A 209 -8.34 -15.80 -10.90
N VAL A 210 -8.80 -14.84 -11.72
CA VAL A 210 -8.83 -13.42 -11.38
C VAL A 210 -10.08 -12.75 -11.96
N LYS A 211 -10.71 -11.87 -11.17
CA LYS A 211 -11.83 -11.02 -11.59
C LYS A 211 -11.74 -9.64 -10.93
N GLY A 212 -11.71 -8.59 -11.73
CA GLY A 212 -11.84 -7.22 -11.22
C GLY A 212 -13.23 -6.96 -10.63
N ILE A 213 -13.27 -6.40 -9.43
CA ILE A 213 -14.48 -6.02 -8.67
C ILE A 213 -14.72 -4.51 -8.74
N SER A 214 -13.66 -3.70 -8.55
CA SER A 214 -13.70 -2.23 -8.58
C SER A 214 -12.59 -1.68 -9.46
N LEU A 215 -12.87 -0.56 -10.13
CA LEU A 215 -11.91 0.19 -10.97
C LEU A 215 -11.02 1.14 -10.16
N ASP A 216 -11.25 1.23 -8.86
CA ASP A 216 -10.45 2.07 -7.96
C ASP A 216 -10.34 1.39 -6.60
N CYS A 217 -9.17 1.57 -5.98
CA CYS A 217 -8.83 1.07 -4.65
C CYS A 217 -8.84 2.24 -3.65
N PRO A 218 -9.89 2.36 -2.82
CA PRO A 218 -10.02 3.44 -1.84
C PRO A 218 -9.25 3.10 -0.57
N VAL A 219 -7.93 2.85 -0.69
CA VAL A 219 -7.08 2.44 0.44
C VAL A 219 -7.08 3.45 1.59
N ASP A 220 -7.31 4.73 1.28
CA ASP A 220 -7.50 5.81 2.24
C ASP A 220 -8.76 5.64 3.11
N ARG A 221 -9.75 4.85 2.66
CA ARG A 221 -11.01 4.60 3.38
C ARG A 221 -11.09 3.21 4.00
N ILE A 222 -10.08 2.36 3.81
CA ILE A 222 -10.04 0.99 4.33
C ILE A 222 -9.33 0.99 5.68
N SER A 223 -10.07 0.81 6.77
CA SER A 223 -9.52 0.67 8.13
C SER A 223 -8.43 -0.41 8.17
N TYR A 224 -7.38 -0.16 8.96
CA TYR A 224 -6.30 -1.12 9.19
C TYR A 224 -6.83 -2.48 9.66
N LYS A 225 -7.91 -2.50 10.45
CA LYS A 225 -8.56 -3.73 10.96
C LYS A 225 -9.24 -4.58 9.87
N HIS A 226 -9.43 -4.03 8.68
CA HIS A 226 -9.99 -4.75 7.54
C HIS A 226 -8.91 -5.18 6.55
N LEU A 227 -7.63 -5.01 6.90
CA LEU A 227 -6.51 -5.58 6.17
C LEU A 227 -6.10 -6.89 6.85
N ARG A 228 -5.71 -7.89 6.06
CA ARG A 228 -5.42 -9.24 6.57
C ARG A 228 -3.94 -9.45 6.87
N ASP A 229 -3.12 -9.57 5.82
CA ASP A 229 -1.72 -9.96 5.94
C ASP A 229 -0.79 -8.75 6.10
N GLY A 230 -0.91 -7.78 5.21
CA GLY A 230 0.05 -6.69 5.12
C GLY A 230 0.10 -6.04 3.75
N PHE A 231 1.27 -5.54 3.40
CA PHE A 231 1.54 -4.93 2.11
C PHE A 231 2.65 -5.68 1.39
N MET A 232 2.53 -5.77 0.07
CA MET A 232 3.49 -6.46 -0.78
C MET A 232 3.98 -5.54 -1.88
N PHE A 233 5.29 -5.43 -2.01
CA PHE A 233 5.96 -4.99 -3.22
C PHE A 233 6.27 -6.23 -4.06
N ALA A 234 5.89 -6.25 -5.33
CA ALA A 234 6.16 -7.36 -6.24
C ALA A 234 6.82 -6.89 -7.54
N SER A 235 7.71 -7.72 -8.06
CA SER A 235 8.41 -7.56 -9.33
C SER A 235 8.77 -8.94 -9.90
N PRO A 236 9.15 -9.07 -11.18
CA PRO A 236 9.69 -10.32 -11.72
C PRO A 236 10.92 -10.85 -10.95
N ALA A 237 11.69 -9.96 -10.31
CA ALA A 237 12.89 -10.32 -9.57
C ALA A 237 12.60 -10.84 -8.15
N GLY A 238 11.38 -10.65 -7.65
CA GLY A 238 11.01 -11.03 -6.30
C GLY A 238 10.06 -10.04 -5.63
N CYS A 239 9.77 -10.32 -4.36
CA CYS A 239 8.82 -9.58 -3.57
C CYS A 239 9.47 -9.04 -2.28
N LYS A 240 8.91 -7.97 -1.72
CA LYS A 240 9.23 -7.46 -0.38
C LYS A 240 7.94 -7.26 0.40
N TYR A 241 7.81 -8.00 1.50
CA TYR A 241 6.60 -8.09 2.29
C TYR A 241 6.71 -7.31 3.58
N TYR A 242 5.62 -6.62 3.95
CA TYR A 242 5.48 -5.84 5.16
C TYR A 242 4.25 -6.34 5.93
N PRO A 243 4.40 -7.26 6.88
CA PRO A 243 3.29 -7.80 7.67
C PRO A 243 2.63 -6.70 8.51
N LEU A 244 1.32 -6.81 8.74
CA LEU A 244 0.64 -6.02 9.75
C LEU A 244 1.11 -6.43 11.15
N LEU A 245 1.06 -5.47 12.06
CA LEU A 245 1.12 -5.72 13.49
C LEU A 245 -0.27 -6.15 13.96
N GLY A 246 -0.32 -7.07 14.93
CA GLY A 246 -1.58 -7.43 15.57
C GLY A 246 -2.21 -6.22 16.26
N LEU A 247 -3.55 -6.18 16.35
CA LEU A 247 -4.27 -5.02 16.89
C LEU A 247 -3.83 -4.67 18.33
N ASP A 248 -3.54 -5.65 19.17
CA ASP A 248 -3.02 -5.44 20.53
C ASP A 248 -1.64 -4.76 20.52
N GLU A 249 -0.81 -5.11 19.54
CA GLU A 249 0.50 -4.48 19.38
C GLU A 249 0.37 -3.04 18.86
N VAL A 250 -0.56 -2.80 17.93
CA VAL A 250 -0.91 -1.47 17.45
C VAL A 250 -1.45 -0.62 18.61
N GLU A 251 -2.31 -1.17 19.47
CA GLU A 251 -2.81 -0.47 20.66
C GLU A 251 -1.66 -0.06 21.59
N ARG A 252 -0.74 -1.00 21.87
CA ARG A 252 0.37 -0.78 22.80
C ARG A 252 1.42 0.19 22.26
N ARG A 253 1.79 0.09 20.98
CA ARG A 253 2.90 0.87 20.37
C ARG A 253 2.43 2.14 19.66
N PHE A 254 1.24 2.11 19.08
CA PHE A 254 0.69 3.16 18.21
C PHE A 254 -0.70 3.60 18.67
N TYR A 255 -0.87 3.77 19.98
CA TYR A 255 -2.16 4.04 20.62
C TYR A 255 -2.98 5.17 20.00
N ARG A 256 -2.33 6.26 19.56
CA ARG A 256 -3.03 7.39 18.92
C ARG A 256 -3.64 7.00 17.57
N PHE A 257 -2.89 6.25 16.77
CA PHE A 257 -3.41 5.67 15.53
C PHE A 257 -4.55 4.69 15.85
N TRP A 258 -4.35 3.80 16.82
CA TRP A 258 -5.32 2.77 17.19
C TRP A 258 -6.71 3.34 17.54
N LYS A 259 -6.76 4.44 18.28
CA LYS A 259 -8.02 5.12 18.64
C LYS A 259 -8.86 5.60 17.46
N THR A 260 -8.26 5.72 16.29
CA THR A 260 -8.84 6.42 15.14
C THR A 260 -8.89 5.56 13.88
N MET A 261 -8.59 4.25 14.02
CA MET A 261 -8.63 3.26 12.93
C MET A 261 -10.02 2.98 12.39
#